data_AF-A0A6G1B291-F1
#
_entry.id   AF-A0A6G1B291-F1
#
_cell.length_a   1.000
_cell.length_b   1.000
_cell.length_c   1.000
_cell.angle_alpha   90.00
_cell.angle_beta   90.00
_cell.angle_gamma   90.00
#
_symmetry.space_group_name_H-M   'P 1'
#
loop_
_entity.id
_entity.type
_entity.pdbx_description
1 polymer ?
#
loop_
_entity_poly.entity_id
_entity_poly.type
_entity_poly.pdbx_seq_one_letter_code
_entity_poly.pdbx_strand_id
1 'polypeptide(L)'
;SLHVKMAGTTQTVLLNDNATIFCQVYGHPSPNITIMGITWFWKGPASATEDKLFEFFGGHQMIGRPGAMVPLKNLESGNASLQLPGIQLREAGVYRCEVVITPHKAVGQVKLEVVASPVSNLFPEQAVVKENQETHILCMSSGLHLNNITITWRKLSQKDPQEISEGIITNHTNENGMFNVTSFLMLKPSLDDSMTIYQCVIHHKSLPSPQKLNFTLTVI
;
A
#
# COMPACT_ATOMS: atom_id res chain seq x y z
N SER A 1 -33.41 -11.30 -5.84
CA SER A 1 -32.68 -10.41 -6.78
C SER A 1 -31.22 -10.83 -6.83
N LEU A 2 -30.55 -10.54 -7.95
CA LEU A 2 -29.13 -10.81 -8.15
C LEU A 2 -28.31 -9.67 -7.51
N HIS A 3 -27.24 -10.01 -6.79
CA HIS A 3 -26.40 -9.06 -6.10
C HIS A 3 -24.91 -9.36 -6.26
N VAL A 4 -24.10 -8.33 -6.08
CA VAL A 4 -22.63 -8.40 -6.06
C VAL A 4 -22.13 -7.73 -4.78
N LYS A 5 -21.22 -8.40 -4.08
CA LYS A 5 -20.49 -7.88 -2.92
C LYS A 5 -19.02 -7.64 -3.29
N MET A 6 -18.54 -6.44 -2.97
CA MET A 6 -17.15 -6.02 -3.22
C MET A 6 -16.35 -5.95 -1.90
N ALA A 7 -15.02 -5.79 -1.98
CA ALA A 7 -14.14 -5.56 -0.84
C ALA A 7 -14.29 -4.14 -0.28
N GLY A 8 -15.41 -3.86 0.40
CA GLY A 8 -15.67 -2.57 1.03
C GLY A 8 -15.66 -1.41 0.04
N THR A 9 -15.16 -0.25 0.47
CA THR A 9 -15.05 0.97 -0.36
C THR A 9 -13.70 1.06 -1.09
N THR A 10 -12.61 0.71 -0.40
CA THR A 10 -11.24 0.83 -0.91
C THR A 10 -10.44 -0.42 -0.60
N GLN A 11 -9.70 -0.91 -1.59
CA GLN A 11 -8.73 -1.98 -1.48
C GLN A 11 -7.33 -1.44 -1.76
N THR A 12 -6.35 -1.80 -0.94
CA THR A 12 -4.95 -1.40 -1.11
C THR A 12 -4.11 -2.60 -1.54
N VAL A 13 -3.24 -2.41 -2.53
CA VAL A 13 -2.31 -3.44 -3.04
C VAL A 13 -0.92 -2.82 -3.20
N LEU A 14 0.12 -3.62 -2.96
CA LEU A 14 1.51 -3.17 -3.15
C LEU A 14 1.85 -3.10 -4.65
N LEU A 15 2.68 -2.12 -5.00
CA LEU A 15 3.25 -2.00 -6.33
C LEU A 15 3.99 -3.30 -6.73
N ASN A 16 3.76 -3.77 -7.95
CA ASN A 16 4.29 -5.00 -8.53
C ASN A 16 3.75 -6.32 -7.94
N ASP A 17 2.87 -6.28 -6.95
CA ASP A 17 2.18 -7.47 -6.46
C ASP A 17 1.06 -7.91 -7.42
N ASN A 18 0.61 -9.14 -7.24
CA ASN A 18 -0.57 -9.67 -7.92
C ASN A 18 -1.84 -9.22 -7.16
N ALA A 19 -2.61 -8.31 -7.74
CA ALA A 19 -3.87 -7.87 -7.17
C ALA A 19 -4.99 -8.91 -7.41
N THR A 20 -5.81 -9.18 -6.39
CA THR A 20 -7.09 -9.88 -6.55
C THR A 20 -8.20 -8.97 -6.10
N ILE A 21 -8.99 -8.45 -7.04
CA ILE A 21 -10.09 -7.51 -6.77
C ILE A 21 -11.37 -8.31 -6.54
N PHE A 22 -11.86 -8.27 -5.31
CA PHE A 22 -12.95 -9.14 -4.86
C PHE A 22 -14.29 -8.77 -5.51
N CYS A 23 -14.97 -9.78 -6.05
CA CYS A 23 -16.36 -9.69 -6.50
C CYS A 23 -17.07 -11.02 -6.22
N GLN A 24 -18.03 -10.99 -5.30
CA GLN A 24 -18.83 -12.15 -4.93
C GLN A 24 -20.28 -11.97 -5.34
N VAL A 25 -20.75 -12.86 -6.21
CA VAL A 25 -22.12 -12.94 -6.70
C VAL A 25 -22.94 -13.79 -5.74
N TYR A 26 -24.15 -13.34 -5.45
CA TYR A 26 -25.12 -14.07 -4.62
C TYR A 26 -26.56 -13.64 -4.93
N GLY A 27 -27.51 -14.39 -4.39
CA GLY A 27 -28.94 -14.16 -4.61
C GLY A 27 -29.53 -15.03 -5.71
N HIS A 28 -30.60 -14.55 -6.33
CA HIS A 28 -31.35 -15.28 -7.36
C HIS A 28 -31.36 -14.51 -8.69
N PRO A 29 -31.14 -15.19 -9.83
CA PRO A 29 -30.82 -16.61 -9.99
C PRO A 29 -29.46 -16.98 -9.40
N SER A 30 -29.28 -18.24 -9.03
CA SER A 30 -28.00 -18.73 -8.50
C SER A 30 -26.91 -18.63 -9.58
N PRO A 31 -25.65 -18.34 -9.21
CA PRO A 31 -24.54 -18.31 -10.16
C PRO A 31 -24.44 -19.62 -10.95
N ASN A 32 -24.38 -19.50 -12.27
CA ASN A 32 -24.16 -20.63 -13.17
C ASN A 32 -23.31 -20.16 -14.34
N ILE A 33 -22.13 -20.76 -14.50
CA ILE A 33 -21.13 -20.38 -15.50
C ILE A 33 -21.67 -20.42 -16.94
N THR A 34 -22.63 -21.29 -17.26
CA THR A 34 -23.12 -21.44 -18.65
C THR A 34 -24.02 -20.29 -19.11
N ILE A 35 -24.62 -19.56 -18.17
CA ILE A 35 -25.57 -18.47 -18.45
C ILE A 35 -25.11 -17.12 -17.89
N MET A 36 -23.99 -17.09 -17.16
CA MET A 36 -23.47 -15.90 -16.52
C MET A 36 -22.46 -15.19 -17.41
N GLY A 37 -22.64 -13.88 -17.54
CA GLY A 37 -21.69 -12.94 -18.12
C GLY A 37 -20.99 -12.13 -17.05
N ILE A 38 -19.70 -11.92 -17.20
CA ILE A 38 -18.88 -11.11 -16.29
C ILE A 38 -18.07 -10.14 -17.12
N THR A 39 -18.15 -8.87 -16.76
CA THR A 39 -17.33 -7.83 -17.37
C THR A 39 -16.71 -6.98 -16.27
N TRP A 40 -15.39 -6.83 -16.34
CA TRP A 40 -14.64 -5.94 -15.46
C TRP A 40 -14.22 -4.68 -16.22
N PHE A 41 -14.48 -3.54 -15.58
CA PHE A 41 -14.10 -2.23 -16.09
C PHE A 41 -13.17 -1.54 -15.11
N TRP A 42 -12.31 -0.68 -15.62
CA TRP A 42 -11.45 0.21 -14.85
C TRP A 42 -11.62 1.65 -15.31
N LYS A 43 -11.64 2.54 -14.33
CA LYS A 43 -11.61 3.98 -14.55
C LYS A 43 -10.44 4.58 -13.79
N GLY A 44 -9.46 5.10 -14.52
CA GLY A 44 -8.35 5.85 -13.95
C GLY A 44 -8.82 7.14 -13.27
N PRO A 45 -8.06 7.70 -12.31
CA PRO A 45 -8.47 8.90 -11.57
C PRO A 45 -8.62 10.14 -12.45
N ALA A 46 -7.82 10.22 -13.52
CA ALA A 46 -7.84 11.28 -14.51
C ALA A 46 -8.59 10.90 -15.81
N SER A 47 -9.14 9.69 -15.89
CA SER A 47 -9.80 9.18 -17.09
C SER A 47 -11.28 9.55 -17.11
N ALA A 48 -11.74 10.11 -18.23
CA ALA A 48 -13.17 10.38 -18.45
C ALA A 48 -13.97 9.10 -18.75
N THR A 49 -13.33 8.13 -19.42
CA THR A 49 -13.92 6.87 -19.87
C THR A 49 -13.53 5.69 -18.99
N GLU A 50 -14.33 4.63 -19.06
CA GLU A 50 -13.99 3.33 -18.49
C GLU A 50 -13.38 2.44 -19.57
N ASP A 51 -12.29 1.75 -19.24
CA ASP A 51 -11.70 0.73 -20.09
C ASP A 51 -12.15 -0.65 -19.65
N LYS A 52 -12.48 -1.51 -20.61
CA LYS A 52 -12.86 -2.90 -20.34
C LYS A 52 -11.57 -3.73 -20.13
N LEU A 53 -11.41 -4.31 -18.95
CA LEU A 53 -10.22 -5.11 -18.59
C LEU A 53 -10.38 -6.59 -18.91
N PHE A 54 -11.57 -7.12 -18.71
CA PHE A 54 -11.87 -8.54 -18.90
C PHE A 54 -13.36 -8.71 -19.21
N GLU A 55 -13.68 -9.67 -20.07
CA GLU A 55 -15.05 -10.10 -20.32
C GLU A 55 -15.13 -11.60 -20.56
N PHE A 56 -16.16 -12.22 -20.00
CA PHE A 56 -16.51 -13.61 -20.25
C PHE A 56 -18.03 -13.74 -20.40
N PHE A 57 -18.49 -14.26 -21.54
CA PHE A 57 -19.90 -14.57 -21.77
C PHE A 57 -20.05 -15.63 -22.86
N GLY A 58 -20.86 -16.67 -22.61
CA GLY A 58 -21.20 -17.67 -23.64
C GLY A 58 -19.99 -18.40 -24.25
N GLY A 59 -18.92 -18.62 -23.47
CA GLY A 59 -17.67 -19.22 -23.94
C GLY A 59 -16.73 -18.26 -24.68
N HIS A 60 -17.17 -17.03 -24.98
CA HIS A 60 -16.29 -15.97 -25.45
C HIS A 60 -15.54 -15.32 -24.28
N GLN A 61 -14.26 -15.04 -24.48
CA GLN A 61 -13.43 -14.33 -23.52
C GLN A 61 -12.64 -13.20 -24.21
N MET A 62 -12.66 -12.02 -23.61
CA MET A 62 -11.84 -10.87 -24.00
C MET A 62 -10.93 -10.48 -22.82
N ILE A 63 -9.67 -10.18 -23.14
CA ILE A 63 -8.67 -9.70 -22.18
C ILE A 63 -8.21 -8.33 -22.68
N GLY A 64 -8.70 -7.26 -22.03
CA GLY A 64 -8.30 -5.88 -22.33
C GLY A 64 -7.01 -5.47 -21.61
N ARG A 65 -6.76 -6.02 -20.42
CA ARG A 65 -5.51 -5.82 -19.67
C ARG A 65 -4.68 -7.10 -19.70
N PRO A 66 -3.45 -7.10 -20.24
CA PRO A 66 -2.61 -8.30 -20.32
C PRO A 66 -2.48 -9.05 -18.99
N GLY A 67 -2.74 -10.35 -19.01
CA GLY A 67 -2.70 -11.20 -17.82
C GLY A 67 -3.91 -11.07 -16.87
N ALA A 68 -4.87 -10.20 -17.16
CA ALA A 68 -6.11 -10.15 -16.41
C ALA A 68 -6.91 -11.44 -16.58
N MET A 69 -7.38 -12.00 -15.47
CA MET A 69 -8.19 -13.22 -15.52
C MET A 69 -9.21 -13.29 -14.37
N VAL A 70 -10.28 -14.04 -14.62
CA VAL A 70 -11.22 -14.51 -13.58
C VAL A 70 -11.18 -16.04 -13.61
N PRO A 71 -10.85 -16.72 -12.50
CA PRO A 71 -10.81 -18.18 -12.49
C PRO A 71 -12.21 -18.77 -12.71
N LEU A 72 -12.47 -19.27 -13.92
CA LEU A 72 -13.80 -19.75 -14.33
C LEU A 72 -14.38 -20.83 -13.41
N LYS A 73 -13.54 -21.73 -12.90
CA LYS A 73 -13.95 -22.76 -11.92
C LYS A 73 -14.56 -22.20 -10.62
N ASN A 74 -14.24 -20.96 -10.26
CA ASN A 74 -14.76 -20.32 -9.06
C ASN A 74 -16.10 -19.60 -9.30
N LEU A 75 -16.55 -19.53 -10.56
CA LEU A 75 -17.79 -18.87 -10.92
C LEU A 75 -19.02 -19.64 -10.46
N GLU A 76 -18.93 -20.97 -10.36
CA GLU A 76 -20.00 -21.82 -9.83
C GLU A 76 -20.30 -21.51 -8.36
N SER A 77 -19.30 -21.07 -7.58
CA SER A 77 -19.49 -20.57 -6.22
C SER A 77 -19.76 -19.06 -6.15
N GLY A 78 -19.97 -18.41 -7.31
CA GLY A 78 -20.24 -16.99 -7.43
C GLY A 78 -19.01 -16.09 -7.27
N ASN A 79 -17.80 -16.62 -7.19
CA ASN A 79 -16.60 -15.81 -7.03
C ASN A 79 -16.09 -15.34 -8.42
N ALA A 80 -16.44 -14.11 -8.77
CA ALA A 80 -16.10 -13.42 -10.01
C ALA A 80 -14.89 -12.47 -9.85
N SER A 81 -14.02 -12.71 -8.86
CA SER A 81 -12.91 -11.81 -8.53
C SER A 81 -11.88 -11.73 -9.66
N LEU A 82 -11.42 -10.52 -9.96
CA LEU A 82 -10.43 -10.24 -11.01
C LEU A 82 -9.01 -10.38 -10.46
N GLN A 83 -8.17 -11.15 -11.14
CA GLN A 83 -6.75 -11.26 -10.86
C GLN A 83 -5.95 -10.42 -11.86
N LEU A 84 -5.08 -9.56 -11.35
CA LEU A 84 -4.20 -8.68 -12.12
C LEU A 84 -2.74 -8.88 -11.67
N PRO A 85 -1.91 -9.57 -12.45
CA PRO A 85 -0.51 -9.77 -12.09
C PRO A 85 0.31 -8.50 -12.26
N GLY A 86 1.24 -8.23 -11.34
CA GLY A 86 2.19 -7.12 -11.42
C GLY A 86 1.52 -5.74 -11.53
N ILE A 87 0.61 -5.42 -10.60
CA ILE A 87 -0.17 -4.17 -10.63
C ILE A 87 0.75 -2.95 -10.58
N GLN A 88 0.45 -1.94 -11.40
CA GLN A 88 1.23 -0.72 -11.54
C GLN A 88 0.54 0.50 -10.93
N LEU A 89 1.31 1.53 -10.57
CA LEU A 89 0.80 2.77 -9.97
C LEU A 89 -0.33 3.43 -10.80
N ARG A 90 -0.16 3.45 -12.13
CA ARG A 90 -1.13 4.00 -13.08
C ARG A 90 -2.46 3.23 -13.13
N GLU A 91 -2.49 2.01 -12.62
CA GLU A 91 -3.68 1.15 -12.58
C GLU A 91 -4.52 1.37 -11.30
N ALA A 92 -4.12 2.31 -10.43
CA ALA A 92 -4.99 2.83 -9.37
C ALA A 92 -6.26 3.44 -10.00
N GLY A 93 -7.39 3.38 -9.30
CA GLY A 93 -8.66 3.88 -9.85
C GLY A 93 -9.88 3.12 -9.33
N VAL A 94 -11.01 3.30 -10.01
CA VAL A 94 -12.26 2.60 -9.67
C VAL A 94 -12.41 1.39 -10.57
N TYR A 95 -12.61 0.23 -9.94
CA TYR A 95 -12.87 -1.03 -10.63
C TYR A 95 -14.34 -1.39 -10.47
N ARG A 96 -14.99 -1.75 -11.57
CA ARG A 96 -16.41 -2.10 -11.62
C ARG A 96 -16.58 -3.53 -12.08
N CYS A 97 -17.16 -4.36 -11.22
CA CYS A 97 -17.60 -5.71 -11.55
C CYS A 97 -19.05 -5.65 -12.03
N GLU A 98 -19.29 -6.06 -13.26
CA GLU A 98 -20.62 -6.22 -13.82
C GLU A 98 -20.91 -7.69 -14.06
N VAL A 99 -22.04 -8.16 -13.53
CA VAL A 99 -22.48 -9.54 -13.68
C VAL A 99 -23.89 -9.56 -14.27
N VAL A 100 -24.08 -10.36 -15.31
CA VAL A 100 -25.35 -10.53 -16.00
C VAL A 100 -25.73 -12.01 -15.96
N ILE A 101 -26.92 -12.31 -15.43
CA ILE A 101 -27.56 -13.62 -15.57
C ILE A 101 -28.96 -13.33 -16.11
N THR A 102 -29.10 -13.39 -17.43
CA THR A 102 -30.27 -12.89 -18.17
C THR A 102 -31.59 -13.33 -17.52
N PRO A 103 -32.53 -12.41 -17.27
CA PRO A 103 -32.51 -10.97 -17.60
C PRO A 103 -31.89 -10.07 -16.50
N HIS A 104 -31.33 -10.64 -15.45
CA HIS A 104 -30.85 -9.91 -14.28
C HIS A 104 -29.43 -9.38 -14.48
N LYS A 105 -29.18 -8.19 -13.90
CA LYS A 105 -27.87 -7.54 -13.87
C LYS A 105 -27.58 -7.06 -12.45
N ALA A 106 -26.34 -7.24 -12.02
CA ALA A 106 -25.82 -6.72 -10.77
C ALA A 106 -24.47 -6.05 -10.99
N VAL A 107 -24.21 -4.97 -10.26
CA VAL A 107 -22.99 -4.16 -10.41
C VAL A 107 -22.43 -3.85 -9.03
N GLY A 108 -21.12 -3.97 -8.89
CA GLY A 108 -20.37 -3.54 -7.72
C GLY A 108 -19.13 -2.74 -8.13
N GLN A 109 -18.71 -1.81 -7.28
CA GLN A 109 -17.50 -1.01 -7.48
C GLN A 109 -16.60 -1.04 -6.25
N VAL A 110 -15.30 -0.89 -6.47
CA VAL A 110 -14.29 -0.70 -5.42
C VAL A 110 -13.19 0.23 -5.93
N LYS A 111 -12.67 1.10 -5.06
CA LYS A 111 -11.48 1.89 -5.37
C LYS A 111 -10.23 1.08 -5.07
N LEU A 112 -9.35 0.90 -6.04
CA LEU A 112 -8.04 0.31 -5.86
C LEU A 112 -6.99 1.41 -5.63
N GLU A 113 -6.26 1.31 -4.53
CA GLU A 113 -5.07 2.11 -4.24
C GLU A 113 -3.82 1.25 -4.38
N VAL A 114 -2.91 1.69 -5.24
CA VAL A 114 -1.61 1.03 -5.42
C VAL A 114 -0.56 1.83 -4.66
N VAL A 115 0.13 1.16 -3.72
CA VAL A 115 1.12 1.80 -2.84
C VAL A 115 2.48 1.14 -2.97
N ALA A 116 3.54 1.94 -2.95
CA ALA A 116 4.91 1.44 -2.90
C ALA A 116 5.39 1.42 -1.45
N SER A 117 6.12 0.37 -1.06
CA SER A 117 6.74 0.33 0.27
C SER A 117 8.00 1.17 0.31
N PRO A 118 8.18 1.98 1.37
CA PRO A 118 9.39 2.79 1.50
C PRO A 118 10.64 1.93 1.62
N VAL A 119 11.72 2.43 1.01
CA VAL A 119 13.08 2.00 1.34
C VAL A 119 13.64 2.99 2.35
N SER A 120 13.86 2.53 3.58
CA SER A 120 14.27 3.38 4.69
C SER A 120 15.65 3.02 5.21
N ASN A 121 16.49 4.04 5.42
CA ASN A 121 17.87 3.93 5.86
C ASN A 121 18.13 4.90 7.02
N LEU A 122 19.12 4.58 7.85
CA LEU A 122 19.52 5.41 8.99
C LEU A 122 21.04 5.66 8.95
N PHE A 123 21.46 6.91 9.16
CA PHE A 123 22.86 7.32 9.09
C PHE A 123 23.24 8.33 10.19
N PRO A 124 24.40 8.17 10.83
CA PRO A 124 25.24 6.96 10.82
C PRO A 124 24.53 5.80 11.56
N GLU A 125 24.92 4.54 11.34
CA GLU A 125 24.39 3.39 12.10
C GLU A 125 24.95 3.32 13.53
N GLN A 126 26.16 3.85 13.71
CA GLN A 126 26.85 3.99 15.00
C GLN A 126 27.69 5.27 14.96
N ALA A 127 27.78 6.00 16.07
CA ALA A 127 28.67 7.16 16.16
C ALA A 127 29.38 7.22 17.51
N VAL A 128 30.64 7.67 17.47
CA VAL A 128 31.43 8.04 18.63
C VAL A 128 31.51 9.55 18.66
N VAL A 129 30.94 10.18 19.70
CA VAL A 129 30.76 11.63 19.80
C VAL A 129 31.35 12.12 21.11
N LYS A 130 32.04 13.26 21.10
CA LYS A 130 32.55 13.85 22.33
C LYS A 130 31.40 14.37 23.19
N GLU A 131 31.56 14.33 24.50
CA GLU A 131 30.58 14.92 25.41
C GLU A 131 30.23 16.38 25.01
N ASN A 132 28.94 16.72 25.02
CA ASN A 132 28.38 18.02 24.64
C ASN A 132 28.62 18.45 23.17
N GLN A 133 29.25 17.62 22.34
CA GLN A 133 29.37 17.88 20.92
C GLN A 133 28.05 17.56 20.22
N GLU A 134 27.54 18.55 19.47
CA GLU A 134 26.32 18.34 18.68
C GLU A 134 26.55 17.28 17.59
N THR A 135 25.62 16.35 17.48
CA THR A 135 25.60 15.31 16.44
C THR A 135 24.22 15.21 15.80
N HIS A 136 24.18 14.86 14.52
CA HIS A 136 22.93 14.71 13.77
C HIS A 136 22.77 13.26 13.31
N ILE A 137 21.58 12.71 13.52
CA ILE A 137 21.19 11.39 13.02
C ILE A 137 20.14 11.59 11.94
N LEU A 138 20.34 10.95 10.80
CA LEU A 138 19.48 11.00 9.64
C LEU A 138 18.66 9.72 9.54
N CYS A 139 17.35 9.85 9.37
CA CYS A 139 16.48 8.77 8.95
C CYS A 139 15.82 9.15 7.64
N MET A 140 16.17 8.45 6.57
CA MET A 140 15.68 8.72 5.23
C MET A 140 14.76 7.59 4.80
N SER A 141 13.63 7.94 4.18
CA SER A 141 12.67 7.00 3.63
C SER A 141 12.27 7.44 2.22
N SER A 142 12.45 6.57 1.23
CA SER A 142 12.34 6.90 -0.19
C SER A 142 11.42 5.95 -0.95
N GLY A 143 10.99 6.35 -2.14
CA GLY A 143 10.18 5.50 -3.02
C GLY A 143 8.70 5.44 -2.64
N LEU A 144 8.15 6.52 -2.09
CA LEU A 144 6.74 6.60 -1.70
C LEU A 144 5.87 7.10 -2.85
N HIS A 145 4.71 6.47 -3.07
CA HIS A 145 3.74 6.93 -4.07
C HIS A 145 2.60 7.79 -3.48
N LEU A 146 2.50 7.87 -2.15
CA LEU A 146 1.52 8.70 -1.43
C LEU A 146 2.20 9.39 -0.25
N ASN A 147 1.80 10.63 0.03
CA ASN A 147 2.34 11.42 1.15
C ASN A 147 1.68 11.05 2.50
N ASN A 148 1.72 9.78 2.89
CA ASN A 148 1.14 9.29 4.15
C ASN A 148 2.17 8.56 5.05
N ILE A 149 3.42 9.02 4.98
CA ILE A 149 4.48 8.55 5.86
C ILE A 149 4.58 9.45 7.10
N THR A 150 4.88 8.86 8.25
CA THR A 150 5.23 9.59 9.47
C THR A 150 6.49 8.97 10.04
N ILE A 151 7.48 9.80 10.36
CA ILE A 151 8.73 9.39 10.99
C ILE A 151 8.76 9.98 12.40
N THR A 152 8.93 9.13 13.41
CA THR A 152 9.11 9.53 14.81
C THR A 152 10.41 8.96 15.36
N TRP A 153 10.91 9.56 16.44
CA TRP A 153 12.15 9.16 17.09
C TRP A 153 11.88 8.70 18.52
N ARG A 154 12.61 7.69 18.96
CA ARG A 154 12.53 7.14 20.31
C ARG A 154 13.90 6.87 20.88
N LYS A 155 14.07 7.10 22.18
CA LYS A 155 15.20 6.63 22.98
C LYS A 155 14.80 5.32 23.65
N LEU A 156 15.50 4.22 23.36
CA LEU A 156 15.28 2.96 24.05
C LEU A 156 15.91 3.04 25.44
N SER A 157 15.08 3.04 26.48
CA SER A 157 15.54 2.95 27.87
C SER A 157 15.38 1.52 28.41
N GLN A 158 15.98 1.25 29.58
CA GLN A 158 15.89 -0.06 30.24
C GLN A 158 14.46 -0.44 30.67
N LYS A 159 13.54 0.53 30.81
CA LYS A 159 12.16 0.28 31.28
C LYS A 159 11.14 0.34 30.14
N ASP A 160 11.22 1.35 29.27
CA ASP A 160 10.32 1.52 28.11
C ASP A 160 10.93 2.48 27.05
N PRO A 161 10.58 2.39 25.75
CA PRO A 161 10.96 3.39 24.75
C PRO A 161 10.31 4.75 25.02
N GLN A 162 11.14 5.79 25.17
CA GLN A 162 10.67 7.17 25.35
C GLN A 162 10.62 7.88 23.99
N GLU A 163 9.48 8.49 23.63
CA GLU A 163 9.40 9.31 22.43
C GLU A 163 10.20 10.61 22.58
N ILE A 164 10.84 11.04 21.50
CA ILE A 164 11.60 12.28 21.42
C ILE A 164 10.77 13.28 20.61
N SER A 165 10.59 14.49 21.15
CA SER A 165 9.87 15.58 20.49
C SER A 165 10.74 16.80 20.16
N GLU A 166 11.92 16.89 20.76
CA GLU A 166 12.84 18.02 20.59
C GLU A 166 13.97 17.69 19.61
N GLY A 167 14.50 18.72 18.95
CA GLY A 167 15.64 18.56 18.03
C GLY A 167 15.32 17.81 16.73
N ILE A 168 14.03 17.64 16.39
CA ILE A 168 13.59 16.93 15.19
C ILE A 168 13.28 17.92 14.07
N ILE A 169 13.85 17.68 12.89
CA ILE A 169 13.54 18.42 11.66
C ILE A 169 13.18 17.41 10.58
N THR A 170 12.00 17.53 9.96
CA THR A 170 11.57 16.60 8.90
C THR A 170 11.33 17.36 7.61
N ASN A 171 11.99 16.91 6.55
CA ASN A 171 11.91 17.47 5.20
C ASN A 171 11.25 16.47 4.25
N HIS A 172 10.41 16.99 3.35
CA HIS A 172 9.73 16.21 2.32
C HIS A 172 10.21 16.70 0.95
N THR A 173 10.60 15.78 0.08
CA THR A 173 10.93 16.08 -1.32
C THR A 173 10.12 15.21 -2.25
N ASN A 174 9.91 15.69 -3.48
CA ASN A 174 9.26 14.94 -4.54
C ASN A 174 10.17 14.93 -5.75
N GLU A 175 10.62 13.74 -6.15
CA GLU A 175 11.48 13.53 -7.29
C GLU A 175 10.80 12.53 -8.22
N ASN A 176 10.56 12.93 -9.47
CA ASN A 176 9.94 12.09 -10.51
C ASN A 176 8.57 11.48 -10.10
N GLY A 177 7.79 12.19 -9.29
CA GLY A 177 6.48 11.72 -8.81
C GLY A 177 6.55 10.75 -7.62
N MET A 178 7.75 10.49 -7.11
CA MET A 178 7.99 9.71 -5.89
C MET A 178 8.32 10.65 -4.74
N PHE A 179 7.64 10.47 -3.60
CA PHE A 179 7.90 11.21 -2.39
C PHE A 179 9.05 10.56 -1.61
N ASN A 180 9.93 11.41 -1.09
CA ASN A 180 11.00 11.04 -0.19
C ASN A 180 10.87 11.89 1.08
N VAL A 181 11.19 11.30 2.22
CA VAL A 181 11.12 11.97 3.52
C VAL A 181 12.43 11.75 4.26
N THR A 182 12.98 12.83 4.79
CA THR A 182 14.22 12.81 5.56
C THR A 182 13.96 13.48 6.89
N SER A 183 14.12 12.73 7.98
CA SER A 183 14.02 13.24 9.34
C SER A 183 15.41 13.29 9.98
N PHE A 184 15.72 14.42 10.61
CA PHE A 184 16.94 14.68 11.34
C PHE A 184 16.63 14.69 12.83
N LEU A 185 17.47 14.05 13.63
CA LEU A 185 17.47 14.16 15.08
C LEU A 185 18.80 14.79 15.52
N MET A 186 18.72 15.97 16.12
CA MET A 186 19.85 16.70 16.70
C MET A 186 20.02 16.31 18.17
N LEU A 187 21.21 15.84 18.53
CA LEU A 187 21.56 15.44 19.90
C LEU A 187 22.75 16.24 20.42
N LYS A 188 22.72 16.56 21.72
CA LYS A 188 23.87 17.03 22.51
C LYS A 188 24.03 16.10 23.71
N PRO A 189 24.77 14.99 23.56
CA PRO A 189 24.76 13.93 24.55
C PRO A 189 25.70 14.23 25.73
N SER A 190 25.33 13.73 26.91
CA SER A 190 26.22 13.66 28.09
C SER A 190 26.84 12.27 28.21
N LEU A 191 27.79 12.08 29.14
CA LEU A 191 28.35 10.75 29.41
C LEU A 191 27.29 9.69 29.83
N ASP A 192 26.18 10.13 30.45
CA ASP A 192 25.06 9.25 30.82
C ASP A 192 24.30 8.71 29.61
N ASP A 193 24.42 9.35 28.45
CA ASP A 193 23.83 8.90 27.19
C ASP A 193 24.69 7.86 26.47
N SER A 194 25.89 7.54 26.95
CA SER A 194 26.76 6.55 26.32
C SER A 194 26.10 5.17 26.30
N MET A 195 26.24 4.46 25.18
CA MET A 195 25.58 3.18 24.90
C MET A 195 24.04 3.25 24.82
N THR A 196 23.47 4.45 24.70
CA THR A 196 22.03 4.63 24.43
C THR A 196 21.71 4.23 23.00
N ILE A 197 20.59 3.50 22.84
CA ILE A 197 20.04 3.18 21.52
C ILE A 197 18.91 4.16 21.19
N TYR A 198 19.06 4.87 20.08
CA TYR A 198 18.00 5.67 19.47
C TYR A 198 17.34 4.87 18.35
N GLN A 199 16.06 5.12 18.12
CA GLN A 199 15.27 4.39 17.15
C GLN A 199 14.45 5.37 16.30
N CYS A 200 14.64 5.30 14.99
CA CYS A 200 13.72 5.89 14.02
C CYS A 200 12.56 4.92 13.77
N VAL A 201 11.32 5.40 13.92
CA VAL A 201 10.10 4.62 13.69
C VAL A 201 9.35 5.21 12.51
N ILE A 202 9.22 4.41 11.45
CA ILE A 202 8.55 4.78 10.21
C ILE A 202 7.17 4.13 10.15
N HIS A 203 6.14 4.97 10.07
CA HIS A 203 4.77 4.59 9.86
C HIS A 203 4.37 4.90 8.42
N HIS A 204 3.85 3.92 7.69
CA HIS A 204 3.36 4.08 6.33
C HIS A 204 2.26 3.06 6.04
N LYS A 205 1.26 3.42 5.22
CA LYS A 205 0.08 2.58 4.96
C LYS A 205 0.42 1.24 4.28
N SER A 206 1.54 1.17 3.55
CA SER A 206 2.00 -0.10 2.93
C SER A 206 2.63 -1.08 3.93
N LEU A 207 3.00 -0.60 5.12
CA LEU A 207 3.68 -1.42 6.12
C LEU A 207 2.64 -2.04 7.07
N PRO A 208 2.65 -3.37 7.27
CA PRO A 208 1.73 -4.02 8.20
C PRO A 208 2.01 -3.64 9.67
N SER A 209 3.26 -3.25 9.96
CA SER A 209 3.71 -2.74 11.25
C SER A 209 4.78 -1.66 11.02
N PRO A 210 4.98 -0.73 11.98
CA PRO A 210 5.99 0.32 11.82
C PRO A 210 7.39 -0.27 11.62
N GLN A 211 8.13 0.24 10.64
CA GLN A 211 9.53 -0.13 10.42
C GLN A 211 10.39 0.60 11.45
N LYS A 212 11.33 -0.10 12.08
CA LYS A 212 12.17 0.43 13.16
C LYS A 212 13.64 0.30 12.76
N LEU A 213 14.37 1.40 12.80
CA LEU A 213 15.81 1.47 12.53
C LEU A 213 16.52 1.95 13.78
N ASN A 214 17.55 1.23 14.22
CA ASN A 214 18.25 1.49 15.48
C ASN A 214 19.61 2.13 15.22
N PHE A 215 20.02 2.97 16.14
CA PHE A 215 21.29 3.68 16.18
C PHE A 215 21.89 3.58 17.58
N THR A 216 23.16 3.21 17.70
CA THR A 216 23.84 3.21 19.00
C THR A 216 24.79 4.41 19.10
N LEU A 217 24.64 5.18 20.17
CA LEU A 217 25.50 6.32 20.47
C LEU A 217 26.57 5.93 21.49
N THR A 218 27.83 6.23 21.19
CA THR A 218 28.94 6.12 22.14
C THR A 218 29.48 7.52 22.44
N VAL A 219 29.57 7.87 23.72
CA VAL A 219 30.07 9.18 24.16
C VAL A 219 31.47 9.01 24.77
N ILE A 220 32.41 9.87 24.37
CA ILE A 220 33.81 9.89 24.83
C ILE A 220 34.25 11.25 25.37
#